data_AF-M5TYI7-F1
#
_entry.id   AF-M5TYI7-F1
#
_cell.length_a   1.000
_cell.length_b   1.000
_cell.length_c   1.000
_cell.angle_alpha   90.00
_cell.angle_beta   90.00
_cell.angle_gamma   90.00
#
_symmetry.space_group_name_H-M   'P 1'
#
loop_
_entity.id
_entity.type
_entity.pdbx_description
1 polymer ?
#
loop_
_entity_poly.entity_id
_entity_poly.type
_entity_poly.pdbx_seq_one_letter_code
_entity_poly.pdbx_strand_id
1 'polypeptide(L)'
;MPKTHTNRFLMNHWIAAMVIATMMPAIPNATADGPSLLRMFKRGNKSVESDASKSYNLSEEDGPWMILAHTFVGEGSKERAERLVLEIRRDLQLPAFVYEEDFDFSGNVNPGSPIRTSGGKTPNRRMRYKNEIRYDAHAVLVGEYDSSQHPQIESDLQRVKTANCAVFGDEKEMAAETDYRNPVTAVKALHHQLTKKFGDKKLGAMGNAFLTRNPMLPDDYFRAPQVDSFVRSLNEDKPYNLLTCEGKYTVVVRTFSGFNTIVDGKKEQAFIPNGERLERCGEDANNMVALLRKDGVEAYQFHDRTKSVVTIGSFDSLGRELPNGGFEYSPEILRVMNEYRAFNLDPELAEHVKQKTTQGVPVKCVAERFPFDIQPTPIAVPKVSKRSLYGAAIRR
;
A
#
# COMPACT_ATOMS: atom_id res chain seq x y z
N MET A 1 -45.43 31.24 77.69
CA MET A 1 -46.63 32.11 77.78
C MET A 1 -46.29 33.47 77.17
N PRO A 2 -47.22 34.13 76.48
CA PRO A 2 -47.47 34.09 75.02
C PRO A 2 -47.02 35.44 74.36
N LYS A 3 -47.02 35.69 73.06
CA LYS A 3 -48.09 35.62 72.06
C LYS A 3 -47.52 35.79 70.66
N THR A 4 -48.16 35.12 69.73
CA THR A 4 -48.21 35.32 68.28
C THR A 4 -48.72 36.71 67.88
N HIS A 5 -48.24 37.29 66.78
CA HIS A 5 -49.08 37.95 65.75
C HIS A 5 -48.34 38.28 64.43
N THR A 6 -48.75 37.58 63.38
CA THR A 6 -49.06 37.99 61.99
C THR A 6 -48.79 39.41 61.45
N ASN A 7 -48.13 39.49 60.28
CA ASN A 7 -48.53 40.17 59.01
C ASN A 7 -47.32 40.15 58.03
N ARG A 8 -47.33 39.51 56.86
CA ARG A 8 -48.02 39.75 55.57
C ARG A 8 -47.74 41.13 54.96
N PHE A 9 -46.78 41.23 54.01
CA PHE A 9 -46.94 41.73 52.63
C PHE A 9 -45.60 41.99 51.88
N LEU A 10 -45.49 41.39 50.68
CA LEU A 10 -44.89 41.83 49.39
C LEU A 10 -43.45 42.38 49.23
N MET A 11 -42.76 41.79 48.22
CA MET A 11 -41.90 42.36 47.14
C MET A 11 -40.97 43.55 47.47
N ASN A 12 -39.68 43.58 47.14
CA ASN A 12 -39.03 43.20 45.88
C ASN A 12 -37.50 43.33 46.06
N HIS A 13 -36.75 42.46 45.37
CA HIS A 13 -35.42 42.65 44.75
C HIS A 13 -34.29 43.32 45.55
N TRP A 14 -33.18 42.60 45.78
CA TRP A 14 -31.93 42.72 44.99
C TRP A 14 -30.90 41.73 45.57
N ILE A 15 -30.43 40.83 44.71
CA ILE A 15 -29.41 39.83 44.98
C ILE A 15 -28.05 40.49 44.73
N ALA A 16 -27.21 40.56 45.75
CA ALA A 16 -25.78 40.80 45.62
C ALA A 16 -25.03 39.65 46.28
N ALA A 17 -24.79 38.58 45.51
CA ALA A 17 -23.96 37.47 45.91
C ALA A 17 -22.50 37.79 45.53
N MET A 18 -21.67 37.86 46.57
CA MET A 18 -20.25 38.17 46.55
C MET A 18 -19.46 36.98 45.95
N VAL A 19 -18.90 37.17 44.75
CA VAL A 19 -18.02 36.18 44.11
C VAL A 19 -16.60 36.34 44.66
N ILE A 20 -16.14 35.34 45.40
CA ILE A 20 -14.75 35.18 45.81
C ILE A 20 -13.95 34.80 44.57
N ALA A 21 -13.11 35.72 44.08
CA ALA A 21 -12.19 35.49 42.99
C ALA A 21 -10.93 34.76 43.49
N THR A 22 -10.91 33.43 43.37
CA THR A 22 -9.68 32.64 43.45
C THR A 22 -8.90 32.80 42.14
N MET A 23 -7.79 33.53 42.17
CA MET A 23 -6.80 33.52 41.08
C MET A 23 -6.12 32.15 41.03
N MET A 24 -6.52 31.31 40.07
CA MET A 24 -5.72 30.17 39.62
C MET A 24 -4.77 30.63 38.51
N PRO A 25 -3.51 30.19 38.48
CA PRO A 25 -2.64 30.41 37.33
C PRO A 25 -3.20 29.65 36.13
N ALA A 26 -3.54 30.37 35.07
CA ALA A 26 -3.91 29.79 33.79
C ALA A 26 -2.67 29.14 33.17
N ILE A 27 -2.49 27.84 33.42
CA ILE A 27 -1.63 27.00 32.59
C ILE A 27 -2.29 26.99 31.20
N PRO A 28 -1.60 27.40 30.12
CA PRO A 28 -2.17 27.26 28.78
C PRO A 28 -2.38 25.76 28.55
N ASN A 29 -3.64 25.36 28.45
CA ASN A 29 -3.99 24.05 27.93
C ASN A 29 -3.51 24.01 26.48
N ALA A 30 -2.34 23.41 26.25
CA ALA A 30 -1.96 22.93 24.94
C ALA A 30 -2.97 21.83 24.57
N THR A 31 -4.03 22.20 23.85
CA THR A 31 -4.86 21.24 23.15
C THR A 31 -4.01 20.67 22.03
N ALA A 32 -3.36 19.53 22.29
CA ALA A 32 -2.88 18.68 21.23
C ALA A 32 -4.12 18.21 20.45
N ASP A 33 -4.31 18.75 19.24
CA ASP A 33 -5.28 18.20 18.30
C ASP A 33 -4.88 16.74 18.05
N GLY A 34 -5.66 15.81 18.61
CA GLY A 34 -5.55 14.40 18.26
C GLY A 34 -5.78 14.20 16.76
N PRO A 35 -5.34 13.07 16.17
CA PRO A 35 -5.55 12.79 14.76
C PRO A 35 -7.06 12.79 14.46
N SER A 36 -7.53 13.88 13.86
CA SER A 36 -8.95 14.09 13.56
C SER A 36 -9.38 13.16 12.42
N LEU A 37 -9.91 11.99 12.78
CA LEU A 37 -10.63 11.06 11.89
C LEU A 37 -11.82 11.73 11.15
N LEU A 38 -12.30 12.88 11.65
CA LEU A 38 -13.39 13.67 11.06
C LEU A 38 -12.97 14.60 9.91
N ARG A 39 -11.69 14.61 9.51
CA ARG A 39 -11.23 15.36 8.31
C ARG A 39 -11.45 14.56 7.01
N MET A 40 -11.79 13.27 7.10
CA MET A 40 -12.00 12.37 5.95
C MET A 40 -13.29 12.58 5.15
N PHE A 41 -14.31 13.27 5.68
CA PHE A 41 -15.64 13.34 5.05
C PHE A 41 -16.05 14.72 4.53
N LYS A 42 -15.13 15.68 4.46
CA LYS A 42 -15.36 16.94 3.74
C LYS A 42 -14.26 17.12 2.74
N ARG A 43 -14.56 16.97 1.43
CA ARG A 43 -14.08 17.83 0.33
C ARG A 43 -14.43 17.26 -1.04
N GLY A 44 -15.56 17.70 -1.58
CA GLY A 44 -15.65 17.91 -3.03
C GLY A 44 -14.73 19.07 -3.42
N ASN A 45 -14.12 18.98 -4.61
CA ASN A 45 -13.39 20.05 -5.30
C ASN A 45 -12.53 20.96 -4.39
N LYS A 46 -11.44 20.44 -3.79
CA LYS A 46 -10.46 21.31 -3.13
C LYS A 46 -9.07 21.22 -3.73
N SER A 47 -8.50 22.41 -3.89
CA SER A 47 -7.09 22.68 -4.12
C SER A 47 -6.21 21.86 -3.19
N VAL A 48 -5.09 21.40 -3.70
CA VAL A 48 -4.08 20.70 -2.91
C VAL A 48 -3.55 21.66 -1.83
N GLU A 49 -3.49 21.17 -0.59
CA GLU A 49 -3.09 21.97 0.57
C GLU A 49 -1.60 22.32 0.49
N SER A 50 -1.27 23.61 0.40
CA SER A 50 0.09 24.15 0.20
C SER A 50 0.49 25.13 1.33
N ASP A 51 0.35 24.67 2.58
CA ASP A 51 0.67 25.44 3.77
C ASP A 51 2.17 25.33 4.09
N ALA A 52 2.89 26.46 4.01
CA ALA A 52 4.33 26.52 4.29
C ALA A 52 4.69 26.20 5.75
N SER A 53 3.73 26.21 6.68
CA SER A 53 3.96 25.82 8.08
C SER A 53 3.96 24.31 8.31
N LYS A 54 3.59 23.52 7.30
CA LYS A 54 3.49 22.05 7.41
C LYS A 54 4.67 21.35 6.76
N SER A 55 5.14 20.29 7.41
CA SER A 55 6.07 19.34 6.83
C SER A 55 5.33 18.38 5.90
N TYR A 56 5.89 18.14 4.72
CA TYR A 56 5.31 17.25 3.72
C TYR A 56 6.25 16.08 3.40
N ASN A 57 6.69 15.41 4.46
CA ASN A 57 7.51 14.22 4.35
C ASN A 57 6.68 13.06 3.83
N LEU A 58 7.30 12.22 3.02
CA LEU A 58 6.67 11.03 2.47
C LEU A 58 6.34 10.03 3.58
N SER A 59 5.14 9.47 3.52
CA SER A 59 4.70 8.38 4.40
C SER A 59 4.26 7.15 3.61
N GLU A 60 4.01 6.06 4.32
CA GLU A 60 3.42 4.83 3.76
C GLU A 60 1.99 5.06 3.21
N GLU A 61 1.30 6.12 3.64
CA GLU A 61 -0.09 6.40 3.27
C GLU A 61 -0.25 7.19 1.97
N ASP A 62 0.85 7.73 1.42
CA ASP A 62 0.86 8.66 0.27
C ASP A 62 0.81 7.97 -1.10
N GLY A 63 0.22 6.78 -1.13
CA GLY A 63 0.00 5.99 -2.33
C GLY A 63 1.22 5.18 -2.77
N PRO A 64 1.01 4.06 -3.49
CA PRO A 64 2.09 3.15 -3.87
C PRO A 64 2.91 3.60 -5.08
N TRP A 65 2.33 4.37 -5.99
CA TRP A 65 3.01 4.84 -7.20
C TRP A 65 3.05 6.35 -7.24
N MET A 66 4.19 6.90 -7.65
CA MET A 66 4.46 8.33 -7.61
C MET A 66 5.37 8.71 -8.78
N ILE A 67 5.38 9.97 -9.18
CA ILE A 67 6.34 10.49 -10.15
C ILE A 67 7.54 11.06 -9.38
N LEU A 68 8.73 10.51 -9.57
CA LEU A 68 9.95 11.16 -9.09
C LEU A 68 10.20 12.37 -9.98
N ALA A 69 10.03 13.57 -9.44
CA ALA A 69 10.13 14.82 -10.18
C ALA A 69 11.57 15.32 -10.25
N HIS A 70 12.24 15.39 -9.11
CA HIS A 70 13.65 15.76 -9.01
C HIS A 70 14.26 15.19 -7.72
N THR A 71 15.58 15.09 -7.68
CA THR A 71 16.31 14.76 -6.45
C THR A 71 17.31 15.88 -6.21
N PHE A 72 17.33 16.48 -5.02
CA PHE A 72 18.31 17.48 -4.62
C PHE A 72 19.44 16.82 -3.83
N VAL A 73 20.67 17.27 -4.05
CA VAL A 73 21.86 16.85 -3.28
C VAL A 73 22.75 18.06 -3.02
N GLY A 74 23.62 17.95 -2.01
CA GLY A 74 24.53 19.01 -1.61
C GLY A 74 23.93 19.98 -0.60
N GLU A 75 24.65 21.06 -0.33
CA GLU A 75 24.25 22.07 0.65
C GLU A 75 22.90 22.70 0.29
N GLY A 76 22.04 22.91 1.28
CA GLY A 76 20.70 23.48 1.07
C GLY A 76 19.74 22.59 0.27
N SER A 77 20.03 21.28 0.13
CA SER A 77 19.20 20.36 -0.67
C SER A 77 17.83 20.10 -0.07
N LYS A 78 17.73 20.08 1.26
CA LYS A 78 16.47 19.91 1.99
C LYS A 78 15.51 21.08 1.74
N GLU A 79 15.98 22.30 1.94
CA GLU A 79 15.20 23.53 1.78
C GLU A 79 14.75 23.72 0.33
N ARG A 80 15.58 23.29 -0.64
CA ARG A 80 15.18 23.25 -2.06
C ARG A 80 14.09 22.23 -2.34
N ALA A 81 14.20 21.02 -1.78
CA ALA A 81 13.17 19.99 -1.93
C ALA A 81 11.83 20.44 -1.33
N GLU A 82 11.85 21.00 -0.12
CA GLU A 82 10.65 21.53 0.56
C GLU A 82 10.00 22.68 -0.24
N ARG A 83 10.80 23.61 -0.77
CA ARG A 83 10.29 24.69 -1.65
C ARG A 83 9.68 24.12 -2.93
N LEU A 84 10.35 23.19 -3.61
CA LEU A 84 9.82 22.57 -4.82
C LEU A 84 8.47 21.89 -4.56
N VAL A 85 8.36 21.19 -3.42
CA VAL A 85 7.12 20.54 -3.00
C VAL A 85 5.98 21.55 -2.83
N LEU A 86 6.23 22.70 -2.19
CA LEU A 86 5.24 23.76 -2.05
C LEU A 86 4.83 24.37 -3.40
N GLU A 87 5.79 24.60 -4.29
CA GLU A 87 5.54 25.12 -5.64
C GLU A 87 4.69 24.14 -6.47
N ILE A 88 5.01 22.84 -6.46
CA ILE A 88 4.22 21.83 -7.18
C ILE A 88 2.79 21.75 -6.63
N ARG A 89 2.63 21.75 -5.30
CA ARG A 89 1.29 21.73 -4.68
C ARG A 89 0.47 22.96 -5.02
N ARG A 90 1.09 24.13 -5.06
CA ARG A 90 0.41 25.41 -5.34
C ARG A 90 0.12 25.60 -6.83
N ASP A 91 1.09 25.35 -7.69
CA ASP A 91 1.05 25.77 -9.09
C ASP A 91 0.54 24.64 -9.99
N LEU A 92 0.95 23.40 -9.72
CA LEU A 92 0.47 22.22 -10.45
C LEU A 92 -0.76 21.58 -9.80
N GLN A 93 -1.11 21.97 -8.57
CA GLN A 93 -2.25 21.35 -7.86
C GLN A 93 -2.12 19.82 -7.79
N LEU A 94 -0.90 19.33 -7.60
CA LEU A 94 -0.59 17.91 -7.43
C LEU A 94 -0.01 17.67 -6.03
N PRO A 95 -0.40 16.60 -5.32
CA PRO A 95 0.29 16.19 -4.09
C PRO A 95 1.79 15.99 -4.36
N ALA A 96 2.67 16.42 -3.45
CA ALA A 96 4.12 16.26 -3.63
C ALA A 96 4.83 16.04 -2.30
N PHE A 97 5.85 15.20 -2.19
CA PHE A 97 6.40 14.79 -0.91
C PHE A 97 7.91 14.81 -0.95
N VAL A 98 8.53 15.12 0.20
CA VAL A 98 9.97 15.01 0.39
C VAL A 98 10.30 13.61 0.92
N TYR A 99 11.19 12.92 0.23
CA TYR A 99 11.81 11.69 0.70
C TYR A 99 13.30 11.93 0.96
N GLU A 100 13.75 11.63 2.17
CA GLU A 100 15.14 11.80 2.61
C GLU A 100 15.83 10.45 2.62
N GLU A 101 17.01 10.37 1.99
CA GLU A 101 17.86 9.17 1.98
C GLU A 101 19.30 9.56 2.31
N ASP A 102 19.89 8.92 3.33
CA ASP A 102 21.31 9.07 3.68
C ASP A 102 22.11 7.96 2.98
N PHE A 103 23.03 8.38 2.11
CA PHE A 103 23.91 7.46 1.42
C PHE A 103 25.27 7.39 2.12
N ASP A 104 25.51 6.31 2.85
CA ASP A 104 26.81 6.03 3.46
C ASP A 104 27.59 4.98 2.66
N PHE A 105 28.60 5.44 1.91
CA PHE A 105 29.57 4.57 1.23
C PHE A 105 30.87 4.39 2.03
N SER A 106 30.91 4.81 3.29
CA SER A 106 32.03 4.49 4.18
C SER A 106 31.92 3.05 4.67
N GLY A 107 32.97 2.25 4.44
CA GLY A 107 33.03 0.86 4.92
C GLY A 107 32.71 -0.24 3.90
N ASN A 108 32.22 -1.37 4.41
CA ASN A 108 32.00 -2.59 3.61
C ASN A 108 30.64 -2.58 2.92
N VAL A 109 30.59 -3.07 1.69
CA VAL A 109 29.35 -3.28 0.93
C VAL A 109 28.44 -4.23 1.68
N ASN A 110 27.17 -3.83 1.85
CA ASN A 110 26.17 -4.61 2.58
C ASN A 110 26.05 -6.05 2.06
N PRO A 111 25.97 -7.06 2.94
CA PRO A 111 25.96 -8.47 2.54
C PRO A 111 24.86 -8.86 1.55
N GLY A 112 23.72 -8.18 1.58
CA GLY A 112 22.57 -8.36 0.68
C GLY A 112 22.49 -7.38 -0.50
N SER A 113 23.52 -6.55 -0.74
CA SER A 113 23.53 -5.64 -1.88
C SER A 113 23.55 -6.43 -3.20
N PRO A 114 22.74 -6.05 -4.22
CA PRO A 114 22.77 -6.68 -5.55
C PRO A 114 24.16 -6.72 -6.19
N ILE A 115 25.04 -5.81 -5.79
CA ILE A 115 26.44 -5.72 -6.23
C ILE A 115 27.23 -6.98 -5.83
N ARG A 116 26.93 -7.61 -4.68
CA ARG A 116 27.56 -8.87 -4.27
C ARG A 116 27.01 -10.06 -5.07
N THR A 117 25.72 -10.02 -5.44
CA THR A 117 25.03 -11.11 -6.14
C THR A 117 25.36 -11.18 -7.64
N SER A 118 25.56 -10.04 -8.30
CA SER A 118 25.78 -9.99 -9.75
C SER A 118 27.19 -10.38 -10.21
N GLY A 119 28.15 -10.55 -9.29
CA GLY A 119 29.57 -10.75 -9.60
C GLY A 119 30.05 -12.20 -9.73
N GLY A 120 29.15 -13.20 -9.60
CA GLY A 120 29.48 -14.62 -9.80
C GLY A 120 30.55 -15.20 -8.88
N LYS A 121 30.90 -14.53 -7.76
CA LYS A 121 31.95 -14.97 -6.84
C LYS A 121 31.43 -15.14 -5.42
N THR A 122 32.08 -16.06 -4.73
CA THR A 122 31.79 -16.59 -3.39
C THR A 122 31.25 -15.56 -2.39
N PRO A 123 30.19 -15.89 -1.62
CA PRO A 123 29.48 -14.99 -0.69
C PRO A 123 30.32 -14.46 0.48
N ASN A 124 31.57 -14.93 0.65
CA ASN A 124 32.45 -14.60 1.78
C ASN A 124 33.49 -13.50 1.52
N ARG A 125 33.57 -12.91 0.33
CA ARG A 125 34.53 -11.82 0.10
C ARG A 125 33.99 -10.49 0.66
N ARG A 126 34.72 -9.88 1.60
CA ARG A 126 34.45 -8.50 2.05
C ARG A 126 34.80 -7.55 0.91
N MET A 127 33.83 -6.76 0.47
CA MET A 127 34.00 -5.73 -0.56
C MET A 127 33.84 -4.38 0.13
N ARG A 128 34.64 -3.39 -0.27
CA ARG A 128 34.51 -2.00 0.20
C ARG A 128 34.34 -1.09 -1.00
N TYR A 129 33.64 0.02 -0.82
CA TYR A 129 33.55 1.04 -1.85
C TYR A 129 34.93 1.65 -2.09
N LYS A 130 35.25 1.95 -3.35
CA LYS A 130 36.56 2.53 -3.71
C LYS A 130 36.73 3.94 -3.15
N ASN A 131 35.63 4.69 -3.07
CA ASN A 131 35.59 6.04 -2.56
C ASN A 131 34.67 6.04 -1.33
N GLU A 132 35.18 6.52 -0.19
CA GLU A 132 34.42 6.69 1.05
C GLU A 132 33.71 8.05 0.97
N ILE A 133 32.42 8.02 0.62
CA ILE A 133 31.62 9.22 0.40
C ILE A 133 30.34 9.07 1.20
N ARG A 134 29.93 10.13 1.88
CA ARG A 134 28.62 10.23 2.51
C ARG A 134 27.90 11.48 2.05
N TYR A 135 26.61 11.37 1.75
CA TYR A 135 25.78 12.52 1.40
C TYR A 135 24.30 12.22 1.60
N ASP A 136 23.54 13.27 1.90
CA ASP A 136 22.09 13.22 1.95
C ASP A 136 21.50 13.55 0.57
N ALA A 137 20.46 12.82 0.20
CA ALA A 137 19.64 13.08 -0.98
C ALA A 137 18.20 13.35 -0.58
N HIS A 138 17.62 14.41 -1.15
CA HIS A 138 16.25 14.83 -0.90
C HIS A 138 15.45 14.71 -2.20
N ALA A 139 14.69 13.63 -2.34
CA ALA A 139 13.85 13.37 -3.50
C ALA A 139 12.47 14.03 -3.37
N VAL A 140 11.98 14.60 -4.47
CA VAL A 140 10.62 15.16 -4.57
C VAL A 140 9.76 14.21 -5.40
N LEU A 141 8.79 13.59 -4.75
CA LEU A 141 7.85 12.63 -5.32
C LEU A 141 6.48 13.27 -5.49
N VAL A 142 5.83 13.09 -6.62
CA VAL A 142 4.59 13.80 -7.00
C VAL A 142 3.48 12.83 -7.34
N GLY A 143 2.29 13.12 -6.85
CA GLY A 143 1.10 12.30 -7.05
C GLY A 143 1.03 11.11 -6.11
N GLU A 144 -0.17 10.54 -6.04
CA GLU A 144 -0.52 9.41 -5.18
C GLU A 144 -1.34 8.43 -6.03
N TYR A 145 -0.67 7.62 -6.84
CA TYR A 145 -1.32 6.74 -7.80
C TYR A 145 -1.51 5.33 -7.23
N ASP A 146 -2.67 4.74 -7.50
CA ASP A 146 -3.02 3.39 -7.04
C ASP A 146 -2.24 2.29 -7.76
N SER A 147 -1.89 2.53 -9.02
CA SER A 147 -1.34 1.55 -9.95
C SER A 147 -0.36 2.19 -10.92
N SER A 148 0.52 1.38 -11.51
CA SER A 148 1.48 1.87 -12.50
C SER A 148 0.85 2.23 -13.86
N GLN A 149 -0.38 1.79 -14.11
CA GLN A 149 -1.15 2.09 -15.33
C GLN A 149 -2.27 3.10 -15.07
N HIS A 150 -2.24 3.84 -13.94
CA HIS A 150 -3.29 4.79 -13.63
C HIS A 150 -3.45 5.84 -14.77
N PRO A 151 -4.67 6.08 -15.29
CA PRO A 151 -4.89 6.87 -16.51
C PRO A 151 -4.32 8.29 -16.51
N GLN A 152 -4.15 8.90 -15.33
CA GLN A 152 -3.65 10.27 -15.20
C GLN A 152 -2.13 10.39 -15.09
N ILE A 153 -1.41 9.27 -14.93
CA ILE A 153 0.05 9.29 -14.80
C ILE A 153 0.68 9.97 -16.00
N GLU A 154 0.25 9.64 -17.22
CA GLU A 154 0.85 10.20 -18.42
C GLU A 154 0.62 11.72 -18.51
N SER A 155 -0.59 12.18 -18.23
CA SER A 155 -0.90 13.62 -18.23
C SER A 155 -0.15 14.39 -17.15
N ASP A 156 -0.11 13.87 -15.93
CA ASP A 156 0.58 14.54 -14.82
C ASP A 156 2.09 14.50 -14.99
N LEU A 157 2.64 13.40 -15.51
CA LEU A 157 4.05 13.29 -15.87
C LEU A 157 4.45 14.34 -16.90
N GLN A 158 3.63 14.57 -17.93
CA GLN A 158 3.90 15.64 -18.90
C GLN A 158 3.83 17.02 -18.25
N ARG A 159 2.86 17.26 -17.36
CA ARG A 159 2.75 18.53 -16.62
C ARG A 159 3.98 18.77 -15.73
N VAL A 160 4.42 17.76 -14.98
CA VAL A 160 5.64 17.84 -14.16
C VAL A 160 6.86 18.07 -15.03
N LYS A 161 7.03 17.33 -16.13
CA LYS A 161 8.18 17.46 -17.03
C LYS A 161 8.32 18.82 -17.71
N THR A 162 7.20 19.50 -17.95
CA THR A 162 7.15 20.80 -18.64
C THR A 162 7.00 21.98 -17.67
N ALA A 163 6.83 21.72 -16.38
CA ALA A 163 6.68 22.76 -15.37
C ALA A 163 7.96 23.57 -15.20
N ASN A 164 7.78 24.87 -15.00
CA ASN A 164 8.85 25.80 -14.65
C ASN A 164 8.64 26.26 -13.21
N CYS A 165 9.45 25.70 -12.30
CA CYS A 165 9.42 26.00 -10.88
C CYS A 165 10.51 27.02 -10.53
N ALA A 166 10.18 28.01 -9.71
CA ALA A 166 11.05 29.12 -9.34
C ALA A 166 12.30 28.66 -8.58
N VAL A 167 12.22 27.55 -7.84
CA VAL A 167 13.37 26.92 -7.16
C VAL A 167 14.56 26.65 -8.09
N PHE A 168 14.33 26.46 -9.39
CA PHE A 168 15.39 26.21 -10.39
C PHE A 168 15.96 27.50 -11.00
N GLY A 169 15.42 28.67 -10.66
CA GLY A 169 15.78 29.95 -11.27
C GLY A 169 17.06 30.59 -10.76
N ASP A 170 17.53 30.23 -9.56
CA ASP A 170 18.77 30.77 -9.00
C ASP A 170 19.99 29.90 -9.37
N GLU A 171 20.77 30.37 -10.33
CA GLU A 171 21.99 29.68 -10.79
C GLU A 171 23.02 29.46 -9.66
N LYS A 172 23.07 30.34 -8.66
CA LYS A 172 24.03 30.20 -7.54
C LYS A 172 23.62 29.08 -6.61
N GLU A 173 22.33 28.97 -6.28
CA GLU A 173 21.83 27.86 -5.46
C GLU A 173 21.96 26.52 -6.21
N MET A 174 21.70 26.52 -7.51
CA MET A 174 21.79 25.32 -8.35
C MET A 174 23.23 24.88 -8.65
N ALA A 175 24.22 25.77 -8.51
CA ALA A 175 25.64 25.42 -8.64
C ALA A 175 26.06 24.33 -7.63
N ALA A 176 25.44 24.29 -6.45
CA ALA A 176 25.68 23.26 -5.43
C ALA A 176 25.30 21.84 -5.91
N GLU A 177 24.41 21.69 -6.91
CA GLU A 177 24.08 20.36 -7.47
C GLU A 177 25.08 19.86 -8.51
N THR A 178 25.96 20.74 -8.99
CA THR A 178 26.87 20.46 -10.10
C THR A 178 28.33 20.73 -9.72
N ASP A 179 28.62 20.69 -8.42
CA ASP A 179 29.93 21.04 -7.83
C ASP A 179 31.02 19.97 -8.02
N TYR A 180 30.71 18.84 -8.65
CA TYR A 180 31.59 17.68 -8.89
C TYR A 180 32.24 17.08 -7.63
N ARG A 181 31.82 17.48 -6.42
CA ARG A 181 32.42 16.99 -5.17
C ARG A 181 32.07 15.54 -4.88
N ASN A 182 30.94 15.05 -5.40
CA ASN A 182 30.54 13.65 -5.28
C ASN A 182 30.10 13.08 -6.63
N PRO A 183 30.08 11.75 -6.80
CA PRO A 183 29.73 11.10 -8.06
C PRO A 183 28.36 11.51 -8.58
N VAL A 184 27.39 11.77 -7.69
CA VAL A 184 26.04 12.20 -8.08
C VAL A 184 26.06 13.62 -8.64
N THR A 185 26.75 14.57 -7.99
CA THR A 185 26.86 15.95 -8.49
C THR A 185 27.67 15.99 -9.79
N ALA A 186 28.68 15.13 -9.95
CA ALA A 186 29.41 14.97 -11.21
C ALA A 186 28.54 14.41 -12.36
N VAL A 187 27.75 13.36 -12.09
CA VAL A 187 26.81 12.79 -13.06
C VAL A 187 25.74 13.82 -13.44
N LYS A 188 25.21 14.56 -12.48
CA LYS A 188 24.26 15.65 -12.73
C LYS A 188 24.85 16.77 -13.55
N ALA A 189 26.09 17.17 -13.30
CA ALA A 189 26.76 18.21 -14.07
C ALA A 189 26.98 17.78 -15.53
N LEU A 190 27.41 16.54 -15.75
CA LEU A 190 27.52 15.97 -17.09
C LEU A 190 26.15 15.90 -17.77
N HIS A 191 25.14 15.42 -17.06
CA HIS A 191 23.78 15.36 -17.57
C HIS A 191 23.30 16.75 -17.98
N HIS A 192 23.38 17.75 -17.09
CA HIS A 192 22.99 19.14 -17.37
C HIS A 192 23.71 19.71 -18.61
N GLN A 193 25.01 19.43 -18.77
CA GLN A 193 25.77 19.84 -19.96
C GLN A 193 25.24 19.18 -21.25
N LEU A 194 24.84 17.90 -21.19
CA LEU A 194 24.25 17.20 -22.32
C LEU A 194 22.85 17.72 -22.63
N THR A 195 22.00 17.93 -21.63
CA THR A 195 20.63 18.45 -21.81
C THR A 195 20.64 19.88 -22.37
N LYS A 196 21.59 20.72 -21.96
CA LYS A 196 21.77 22.06 -22.54
C LYS A 196 22.15 22.03 -24.03
N LYS A 197 22.86 20.99 -24.48
CA LYS A 197 23.30 20.83 -25.87
C LYS A 197 22.29 20.12 -26.76
N PHE A 198 21.63 19.09 -26.24
CA PHE A 198 20.82 18.13 -27.03
C PHE A 198 19.41 17.89 -26.47
N GLY A 199 19.04 18.54 -25.36
CA GLY A 199 17.75 18.36 -24.72
C GLY A 199 16.60 19.01 -25.49
N ASP A 200 15.40 18.46 -25.32
CA ASP A 200 14.18 19.08 -25.83
C ASP A 200 13.89 20.37 -25.07
N LYS A 201 13.83 21.49 -25.80
CA LYS A 201 13.56 22.83 -25.25
C LYS A 201 12.16 22.97 -24.65
N LYS A 202 11.25 22.03 -24.92
CA LYS A 202 9.91 21.99 -24.33
C LYS A 202 9.91 21.45 -22.91
N LEU A 203 10.93 20.69 -22.51
CA LEU A 203 11.06 20.11 -21.18
C LEU A 203 11.74 21.11 -20.23
N GLY A 204 11.24 21.17 -18.99
CA GLY A 204 11.80 21.97 -17.91
C GLY A 204 12.90 21.24 -17.14
N ALA A 205 13.28 21.79 -15.97
CA ALA A 205 14.29 21.20 -15.10
C ALA A 205 13.95 19.76 -14.63
N MET A 206 12.65 19.44 -14.56
CA MET A 206 12.11 18.12 -14.23
C MET A 206 11.87 17.24 -15.47
N GLY A 207 12.50 17.53 -16.61
CA GLY A 207 12.28 16.81 -17.87
C GLY A 207 12.54 15.29 -17.82
N ASN A 208 13.39 14.85 -16.88
CA ASN A 208 13.70 13.44 -16.65
C ASN A 208 12.78 12.76 -15.63
N ALA A 209 11.72 13.44 -15.17
CA ALA A 209 10.79 12.85 -14.23
C ALA A 209 10.28 11.49 -14.74
N PHE A 210 10.09 10.53 -13.85
CA PHE A 210 9.62 9.20 -14.23
C PHE A 210 8.76 8.59 -13.12
N LEU A 211 7.93 7.63 -13.52
CA LEU A 211 7.10 6.88 -12.59
C LEU A 211 7.96 5.94 -11.74
N THR A 212 7.80 6.02 -10.43
CA THR A 212 8.47 5.17 -9.45
C THR A 212 7.48 4.62 -8.41
N ARG A 213 7.98 3.72 -7.59
CA ARG A 213 7.30 3.16 -6.42
C ARG A 213 7.55 4.07 -5.21
N ASN A 214 6.62 4.07 -4.26
CA ASN A 214 6.84 4.70 -2.96
C ASN A 214 7.91 3.91 -2.18
N PRO A 215 9.08 4.51 -1.89
CA PRO A 215 10.17 3.85 -1.19
C PRO A 215 9.86 3.47 0.27
N MET A 216 8.83 4.07 0.88
CA MET A 216 8.39 3.70 2.23
C MET A 216 7.69 2.34 2.26
N LEU A 217 7.27 1.82 1.10
CA LEU A 217 6.60 0.53 1.01
C LEU A 217 7.62 -0.58 0.69
N PRO A 218 7.54 -1.73 1.39
CA PRO A 218 8.47 -2.84 1.16
C PRO A 218 8.30 -3.41 -0.26
N ASP A 219 9.38 -3.95 -0.83
CA ASP A 219 9.35 -4.53 -2.19
C ASP A 219 8.26 -5.59 -2.38
N ASP A 220 7.95 -6.36 -1.32
CA ASP A 220 6.90 -7.37 -1.34
C ASP A 220 5.49 -6.78 -1.51
N TYR A 221 5.26 -5.52 -1.11
CA TYR A 221 4.01 -4.80 -1.37
C TYR A 221 3.74 -4.71 -2.88
N PHE A 222 4.78 -4.50 -3.68
CA PHE A 222 4.69 -4.37 -5.14
C PHE A 222 4.72 -5.70 -5.88
N ARG A 223 5.01 -6.79 -5.16
CA ARG A 223 4.89 -8.16 -5.66
C ARG A 223 3.49 -8.74 -5.42
N ALA A 224 2.72 -8.14 -4.52
CA ALA A 224 1.32 -8.51 -4.33
C ALA A 224 0.49 -8.10 -5.55
N PRO A 225 -0.45 -8.94 -6.03
CA PRO A 225 -1.31 -8.58 -7.16
C PRO A 225 -2.13 -7.33 -6.82
N GLN A 226 -1.92 -6.23 -7.54
CA GLN A 226 -2.76 -5.03 -7.38
C GLN A 226 -4.17 -5.32 -7.90
N VAL A 227 -5.17 -4.96 -7.09
CA VAL A 227 -6.59 -5.13 -7.43
C VAL A 227 -7.04 -3.92 -8.22
N ASP A 228 -7.26 -4.09 -9.52
CA ASP A 228 -7.82 -3.04 -10.37
C ASP A 228 -9.30 -2.73 -10.04
N SER A 229 -9.84 -1.65 -10.59
CA SER A 229 -11.22 -1.20 -10.30
C SER A 229 -12.30 -2.19 -10.71
N PHE A 230 -12.05 -3.02 -11.73
CA PHE A 230 -12.97 -4.06 -12.17
C PHE A 230 -12.97 -5.22 -11.18
N VAL A 231 -11.79 -5.73 -10.80
CA VAL A 231 -11.69 -6.80 -9.79
C VAL A 231 -12.22 -6.31 -8.45
N ARG A 232 -12.00 -5.04 -8.10
CA ARG A 232 -12.57 -4.43 -6.90
C ARG A 232 -14.10 -4.49 -6.90
N SER A 233 -14.76 -4.11 -7.99
CA SER A 233 -16.22 -4.12 -8.09
C SER A 233 -16.83 -5.53 -8.04
N LEU A 234 -16.07 -6.57 -8.42
CA LEU A 234 -16.50 -7.96 -8.25
C LEU A 234 -16.59 -8.38 -6.77
N ASN A 235 -15.90 -7.69 -5.87
CA ASN A 235 -15.71 -8.09 -4.48
C ASN A 235 -16.33 -7.15 -3.44
N GLU A 236 -16.49 -5.85 -3.73
CA GLU A 236 -16.91 -4.82 -2.75
C GLU A 236 -18.22 -5.18 -2.01
N ASP A 237 -19.21 -5.69 -2.73
CA ASP A 237 -20.54 -5.99 -2.18
C ASP A 237 -20.70 -7.44 -1.68
N LYS A 238 -19.60 -8.21 -1.61
CA LYS A 238 -19.64 -9.63 -1.22
C LYS A 238 -19.35 -9.82 0.28
N PRO A 239 -20.09 -10.71 0.97
CA PRO A 239 -19.82 -11.01 2.37
C PRO A 239 -18.47 -11.71 2.52
N TYR A 240 -17.74 -11.46 3.61
CA TYR A 240 -16.44 -12.10 3.87
C TYR A 240 -15.46 -11.94 2.69
N ASN A 241 -15.41 -10.75 2.08
CA ASN A 241 -14.49 -10.50 0.97
C ASN A 241 -13.03 -10.52 1.48
N LEU A 242 -12.10 -10.99 0.64
CA LEU A 242 -10.69 -11.04 1.02
C LEU A 242 -10.04 -9.64 1.09
N LEU A 243 -10.64 -8.64 0.43
CA LEU A 243 -10.16 -7.26 0.42
C LEU A 243 -10.26 -6.55 1.78
N THR A 244 -11.08 -7.07 2.69
CA THR A 244 -11.22 -6.60 4.08
C THR A 244 -10.36 -7.40 5.07
N CYS A 245 -9.60 -8.39 4.61
CA CYS A 245 -8.66 -9.13 5.45
C CYS A 245 -7.52 -8.21 5.91
N GLU A 246 -7.27 -8.15 7.22
CA GLU A 246 -6.29 -7.23 7.81
C GLU A 246 -4.84 -7.72 7.70
N GLY A 247 -4.65 -9.04 7.66
CA GLY A 247 -3.35 -9.70 7.55
C GLY A 247 -2.67 -9.48 6.20
N LYS A 248 -1.38 -9.76 6.17
CA LYS A 248 -0.54 -9.63 4.97
C LYS A 248 -0.63 -10.85 4.05
N TYR A 249 -0.93 -12.02 4.61
CA TYR A 249 -1.01 -13.30 3.91
C TYR A 249 -2.27 -14.07 4.32
N THR A 250 -2.72 -14.94 3.42
CA THR A 250 -3.82 -15.90 3.63
C THR A 250 -3.52 -17.19 2.86
N VAL A 251 -4.25 -18.29 3.11
CA VAL A 251 -4.05 -19.55 2.39
C VAL A 251 -5.24 -19.84 1.49
N VAL A 252 -5.02 -19.96 0.18
CA VAL A 252 -6.01 -20.45 -0.78
C VAL A 252 -6.23 -21.94 -0.53
N VAL A 253 -7.46 -22.32 -0.20
CA VAL A 253 -7.85 -23.71 0.07
C VAL A 253 -8.79 -24.27 -1.00
N ARG A 254 -9.38 -23.41 -1.83
CA ARG A 254 -10.17 -23.83 -2.98
C ARG A 254 -10.15 -22.80 -4.10
N THR A 255 -9.95 -23.28 -5.32
CA THR A 255 -10.09 -22.50 -6.56
C THR A 255 -11.29 -23.00 -7.38
N PHE A 256 -12.24 -22.11 -7.64
CA PHE A 256 -13.34 -22.29 -8.59
C PHE A 256 -13.01 -21.56 -9.88
N SER A 257 -12.43 -22.27 -10.84
CA SER A 257 -12.17 -21.75 -12.18
C SER A 257 -13.22 -22.23 -13.18
N GLY A 258 -13.55 -21.41 -14.17
CA GLY A 258 -14.35 -21.85 -15.33
C GLY A 258 -13.66 -22.96 -16.15
N PHE A 259 -12.38 -23.22 -15.89
CA PHE A 259 -11.58 -24.35 -16.36
C PHE A 259 -11.73 -25.54 -15.41
N ASN A 260 -12.18 -26.68 -15.93
CA ASN A 260 -12.08 -27.94 -15.19
C ASN A 260 -10.61 -28.39 -15.22
N THR A 261 -9.94 -28.43 -14.07
CA THR A 261 -8.59 -28.99 -13.90
C THR A 261 -8.52 -30.52 -14.03
N ILE A 262 -9.58 -31.15 -14.56
CA ILE A 262 -9.62 -32.58 -14.88
C ILE A 262 -10.24 -32.77 -16.26
N VAL A 263 -9.61 -32.22 -17.30
CA VAL A 263 -9.86 -32.64 -18.69
C VAL A 263 -8.52 -32.65 -19.40
N ASP A 264 -8.14 -33.84 -19.87
CA ASP A 264 -7.08 -34.15 -20.83
C ASP A 264 -6.59 -32.90 -21.60
N GLY A 265 -5.34 -32.49 -21.36
CA GLY A 265 -4.73 -31.19 -21.75
C GLY A 265 -4.69 -30.88 -23.25
N LYS A 266 -5.38 -31.67 -24.07
CA LYS A 266 -5.54 -31.51 -25.52
C LYS A 266 -6.69 -30.58 -25.90
N LYS A 267 -7.51 -30.09 -24.95
CA LYS A 267 -8.67 -29.22 -25.22
C LYS A 267 -8.56 -27.79 -24.67
N GLU A 268 -7.42 -27.42 -24.08
CA GLU A 268 -7.21 -26.07 -23.53
C GLU A 268 -7.33 -24.95 -24.58
N GLN A 269 -6.92 -25.22 -25.83
CA GLN A 269 -6.87 -24.19 -26.88
C GLN A 269 -8.24 -23.87 -27.52
N ALA A 270 -9.30 -24.61 -27.21
CA ALA A 270 -10.64 -24.44 -27.80
C ALA A 270 -11.68 -23.88 -26.82
N PHE A 271 -11.27 -23.42 -25.64
CA PHE A 271 -12.18 -22.98 -24.59
C PHE A 271 -12.62 -21.52 -24.76
N ILE A 272 -13.93 -21.30 -24.87
CA ILE A 272 -14.54 -19.97 -24.87
C ILE A 272 -15.08 -19.69 -23.45
N PRO A 273 -14.60 -18.65 -22.77
CA PRO A 273 -15.14 -18.23 -21.47
C PRO A 273 -16.66 -17.99 -21.55
N ASN A 274 -17.42 -18.58 -20.61
CA ASN A 274 -18.87 -18.36 -20.48
C ASN A 274 -19.15 -17.62 -19.15
N GLY A 275 -19.84 -16.48 -19.24
CA GLY A 275 -20.19 -15.65 -18.08
C GLY A 275 -21.02 -16.38 -17.02
N GLU A 276 -21.99 -17.21 -17.43
CA GLU A 276 -22.83 -17.99 -16.50
C GLU A 276 -22.01 -18.96 -15.64
N ARG A 277 -20.91 -19.49 -16.18
CA ARG A 277 -20.03 -20.39 -15.44
C ARG A 277 -19.22 -19.64 -14.37
N LEU A 278 -18.75 -18.44 -14.70
CA LEU A 278 -18.00 -17.61 -13.75
C LEU A 278 -18.91 -17.12 -12.63
N GLU A 279 -20.15 -16.78 -12.94
CA GLU A 279 -21.17 -16.44 -11.94
C GLU A 279 -21.43 -17.59 -10.98
N ARG A 280 -21.62 -18.82 -11.50
CA ARG A 280 -21.74 -20.03 -10.69
C ARG A 280 -20.51 -20.31 -9.83
N CYS A 281 -19.30 -20.08 -10.35
CA CYS A 281 -18.08 -20.20 -9.55
C CYS A 281 -18.06 -19.21 -8.37
N GLY A 282 -18.58 -17.99 -8.59
CA GLY A 282 -18.76 -17.00 -7.53
C GLY A 282 -19.77 -17.45 -6.48
N GLU A 283 -20.92 -18.00 -6.89
CA GLU A 283 -21.92 -18.55 -5.98
C GLU A 283 -21.39 -19.73 -5.16
N ASP A 284 -20.67 -20.65 -5.79
CA ASP A 284 -20.06 -21.81 -5.12
C ASP A 284 -18.99 -21.36 -4.10
N ALA A 285 -18.16 -20.36 -4.44
CA ALA A 285 -17.21 -19.77 -3.50
C ALA A 285 -17.92 -19.13 -2.30
N ASN A 286 -18.98 -18.36 -2.55
CA ASN A 286 -19.78 -17.73 -1.49
C ASN A 286 -20.41 -18.76 -0.56
N ASN A 287 -21.01 -19.82 -1.12
CA ASN A 287 -21.62 -20.91 -0.35
C ASN A 287 -20.58 -21.65 0.51
N MET A 288 -19.41 -21.94 -0.06
CA MET A 288 -18.34 -22.60 0.68
C MET A 288 -17.82 -21.74 1.84
N VAL A 289 -17.61 -20.43 1.62
CA VAL A 289 -17.20 -19.51 2.69
C VAL A 289 -18.26 -19.39 3.78
N ALA A 290 -19.55 -19.32 3.42
CA ALA A 290 -20.63 -19.26 4.40
C ALA A 290 -20.66 -20.51 5.31
N LEU A 291 -20.43 -21.70 4.74
CA LEU A 291 -20.36 -22.95 5.49
C LEU A 291 -19.14 -22.97 6.43
N LEU A 292 -17.96 -22.61 5.93
CA LEU A 292 -16.74 -22.52 6.75
C LEU A 292 -16.90 -21.52 7.90
N ARG A 293 -17.49 -20.35 7.63
CA ARG A 293 -17.75 -19.31 8.65
C ARG A 293 -18.76 -19.78 9.70
N LYS A 294 -19.76 -20.57 9.29
CA LYS A 294 -20.71 -21.20 10.23
C LYS A 294 -20.02 -22.15 11.20
N ASP A 295 -18.97 -22.84 10.74
CA ASP A 295 -18.15 -23.74 11.56
C ASP A 295 -17.06 -22.99 12.37
N GLY A 296 -17.09 -21.66 12.38
CA GLY A 296 -16.14 -20.83 13.12
C GLY A 296 -14.78 -20.64 12.43
N VAL A 297 -14.64 -21.05 11.17
CA VAL A 297 -13.40 -20.90 10.41
C VAL A 297 -13.31 -19.51 9.80
N GLU A 298 -12.16 -18.86 9.97
CA GLU A 298 -11.90 -17.55 9.38
C GLU A 298 -11.64 -17.66 7.86
N ALA A 299 -12.71 -17.73 7.05
CA ALA A 299 -12.63 -17.89 5.61
C ALA A 299 -13.00 -16.61 4.82
N TYR A 300 -12.36 -16.36 3.68
CA TYR A 300 -12.66 -15.24 2.80
C TYR A 300 -12.89 -15.70 1.37
N GLN A 301 -13.74 -14.97 0.63
CA GLN A 301 -13.90 -15.13 -0.82
C GLN A 301 -13.21 -14.00 -1.59
N PHE A 302 -12.65 -14.36 -2.74
CA PHE A 302 -12.08 -13.40 -3.67
C PHE A 302 -12.44 -13.80 -5.11
N HIS A 303 -13.02 -12.88 -5.86
CA HIS A 303 -13.40 -13.07 -7.25
C HIS A 303 -12.45 -12.30 -8.15
N ASP A 304 -11.94 -12.97 -9.18
CA ASP A 304 -11.07 -12.41 -10.20
C ASP A 304 -11.69 -12.66 -11.59
N ARG A 305 -11.08 -12.11 -12.64
CA ARG A 305 -11.55 -12.15 -14.03
C ARG A 305 -11.83 -13.57 -14.55
N THR A 306 -11.12 -14.57 -14.05
CA THR A 306 -11.16 -15.96 -14.59
C THR A 306 -11.52 -17.02 -13.56
N LYS A 307 -11.57 -16.66 -12.27
CA LYS A 307 -11.75 -17.61 -11.17
C LYS A 307 -12.28 -16.93 -9.92
N SER A 308 -12.88 -17.72 -9.04
CA SER A 308 -13.16 -17.36 -7.65
C SER A 308 -12.35 -18.25 -6.73
N VAL A 309 -11.79 -17.69 -5.67
CA VAL A 309 -11.01 -18.45 -4.69
C VAL A 309 -11.59 -18.30 -3.30
N VAL A 310 -11.44 -19.36 -2.51
CA VAL A 310 -11.74 -19.39 -1.08
C VAL A 310 -10.43 -19.51 -0.33
N THR A 311 -10.24 -18.64 0.64
CA THR A 311 -9.03 -18.55 1.46
C THR A 311 -9.35 -18.70 2.93
N ILE A 312 -8.38 -19.12 3.74
CA ILE A 312 -8.51 -19.28 5.19
C ILE A 312 -7.36 -18.56 5.89
N GLY A 313 -7.72 -17.83 6.94
CA GLY A 313 -6.82 -17.18 7.88
C GLY A 313 -6.32 -15.81 7.44
N SER A 314 -5.88 -15.05 8.44
CA SER A 314 -5.24 -13.74 8.30
C SER A 314 -3.89 -13.78 9.01
N PHE A 315 -2.79 -13.64 8.27
CA PHE A 315 -1.44 -13.84 8.80
C PHE A 315 -0.52 -12.66 8.48
N ASP A 316 0.28 -12.23 9.45
CA ASP A 316 1.24 -11.12 9.25
C ASP A 316 2.56 -11.56 8.62
N SER A 317 2.92 -12.84 8.72
CA SER A 317 4.17 -13.38 8.19
C SER A 317 3.93 -14.65 7.39
N LEU A 318 4.55 -14.73 6.21
CA LEU A 318 4.56 -15.93 5.39
C LEU A 318 5.44 -17.03 6.00
N GLY A 319 6.50 -16.64 6.70
CA GLY A 319 7.53 -17.56 7.18
C GLY A 319 8.86 -16.85 7.46
N ARG A 320 9.93 -17.62 7.53
CA ARG A 320 11.29 -17.13 7.79
C ARG A 320 12.30 -17.77 6.86
N GLU A 321 13.34 -17.01 6.52
CA GLU A 321 14.53 -17.55 5.89
C GLU A 321 15.39 -18.28 6.92
N LEU A 322 15.90 -19.45 6.53
CA LEU A 322 16.80 -20.27 7.33
C LEU A 322 18.26 -19.88 7.06
N PRO A 323 19.19 -20.10 8.01
CA PRO A 323 20.61 -19.78 7.84
C PRO A 323 21.30 -20.45 6.64
N ASN A 324 20.71 -21.52 6.11
CA ASN A 324 21.19 -22.25 4.92
C ASN A 324 20.62 -21.72 3.59
N GLY A 325 19.84 -20.63 3.62
CA GLY A 325 19.15 -20.09 2.44
C GLY A 325 17.86 -20.83 2.07
N GLY A 326 17.38 -21.76 2.90
CA GLY A 326 16.05 -22.36 2.77
C GLY A 326 14.96 -21.43 3.30
N PHE A 327 13.71 -21.68 2.95
CA PHE A 327 12.54 -20.95 3.46
C PHE A 327 11.63 -21.89 4.22
N GLU A 328 11.17 -21.47 5.40
CA GLU A 328 10.23 -22.20 6.23
C GLU A 328 8.96 -21.37 6.41
N TYR A 329 7.80 -21.92 6.02
CA TYR A 329 6.51 -21.29 6.25
C TYR A 329 6.20 -21.16 7.74
N SER A 330 5.41 -20.16 8.11
CA SER A 330 4.95 -20.02 9.49
C SER A 330 4.15 -21.27 9.93
N PRO A 331 4.28 -21.71 11.20
CA PRO A 331 3.56 -22.88 11.70
C PRO A 331 2.04 -22.80 11.50
N GLU A 332 1.48 -21.59 11.58
CA GLU A 332 0.05 -21.33 11.39
C GLU A 332 -0.38 -21.55 9.94
N ILE A 333 0.41 -21.09 8.97
CA ILE A 333 0.15 -21.33 7.53
C ILE A 333 0.27 -22.82 7.21
N LEU A 334 1.31 -23.50 7.71
CA LEU A 334 1.47 -24.95 7.53
C LEU A 334 0.30 -25.74 8.11
N ARG A 335 -0.21 -25.33 9.28
CA ARG A 335 -1.39 -25.95 9.89
C ARG A 335 -2.60 -25.83 8.98
N VAL A 336 -2.88 -24.65 8.42
CA VAL A 336 -4.00 -24.45 7.50
C VAL A 336 -3.82 -25.27 6.21
N MET A 337 -2.62 -25.27 5.62
CA MET A 337 -2.34 -26.06 4.41
C MET A 337 -2.54 -27.57 4.63
N ASN A 338 -2.12 -28.07 5.80
CA ASN A 338 -2.27 -29.49 6.12
C ASN A 338 -3.72 -29.84 6.48
N GLU A 339 -4.42 -28.95 7.18
CA GLU A 339 -5.80 -29.19 7.60
C GLU A 339 -6.78 -29.15 6.41
N TYR A 340 -6.64 -28.15 5.54
CA TYR A 340 -7.60 -27.82 4.48
C TYR A 340 -7.12 -28.22 3.08
N ARG A 341 -6.60 -29.44 2.94
CA ARG A 341 -6.21 -30.05 1.65
C ARG A 341 -7.08 -31.25 1.30
N ALA A 342 -7.24 -31.52 0.00
CA ALA A 342 -8.11 -32.58 -0.51
C ALA A 342 -7.83 -33.96 0.11
N PHE A 343 -6.56 -34.31 0.35
CA PHE A 343 -6.18 -35.64 0.82
C PHE A 343 -5.96 -35.73 2.34
N ASN A 344 -6.38 -34.73 3.11
CA ASN A 344 -6.38 -34.81 4.57
C ASN A 344 -7.68 -35.45 5.08
N LEU A 345 -7.82 -36.76 4.89
CA LEU A 345 -9.02 -37.51 5.25
C LEU A 345 -8.84 -38.26 6.56
N ASP A 346 -9.95 -38.38 7.29
CA ASP A 346 -10.05 -39.38 8.35
C ASP A 346 -9.87 -40.79 7.72
N PRO A 347 -8.94 -41.61 8.25
CA PRO A 347 -8.73 -42.98 7.79
C PRO A 347 -10.00 -43.83 7.72
N GLU A 348 -10.93 -43.67 8.66
CA GLU A 348 -12.18 -44.45 8.69
C GLU A 348 -13.11 -44.08 7.52
N LEU A 349 -13.19 -42.78 7.20
CA LEU A 349 -13.98 -42.27 6.09
C LEU A 349 -13.38 -42.71 4.75
N ALA A 350 -12.05 -42.71 4.64
CA ALA A 350 -11.35 -43.17 3.45
C ALA A 350 -11.60 -44.66 3.17
N GLU A 351 -11.63 -45.50 4.21
CA GLU A 351 -11.95 -46.93 4.08
C GLU A 351 -13.42 -47.17 3.69
N HIS A 352 -14.37 -46.43 4.28
CA HIS A 352 -15.80 -46.55 3.93
C HIS A 352 -16.09 -46.20 2.46
N VAL A 353 -15.38 -45.21 1.90
CA VAL A 353 -15.53 -44.83 0.48
C VAL A 353 -14.93 -45.88 -0.46
N LYS A 354 -13.76 -46.44 -0.12
CA LYS A 354 -13.15 -47.56 -0.87
C LYS A 354 -14.06 -48.78 -0.94
N GLN A 355 -14.84 -49.04 0.12
CA GLN A 355 -15.79 -50.15 0.17
C GLN A 355 -17.02 -49.94 -0.74
N LYS A 356 -17.41 -48.68 -1.00
CA LYS A 356 -18.59 -48.34 -1.81
C LYS A 356 -18.31 -48.19 -3.30
N THR A 357 -17.07 -47.95 -3.72
CA THR A 357 -16.74 -47.72 -5.14
C THR A 357 -15.27 -47.98 -5.44
N THR A 358 -15.00 -48.72 -6.52
CA THR A 358 -13.65 -49.02 -7.03
C THR A 358 -13.08 -47.94 -7.95
N GLN A 359 -13.88 -46.92 -8.29
CA GLN A 359 -13.51 -45.82 -9.17
C GLN A 359 -13.70 -44.47 -8.48
N GLY A 360 -12.65 -43.97 -7.83
CA GLY A 360 -12.63 -42.64 -7.24
C GLY A 360 -11.71 -42.57 -6.02
N VAL A 361 -10.92 -41.50 -5.92
CA VAL A 361 -10.12 -41.22 -4.71
C VAL A 361 -11.00 -40.35 -3.80
N PRO A 362 -11.24 -40.75 -2.53
CA PRO A 362 -11.98 -39.90 -1.61
C PRO A 362 -11.22 -38.58 -1.42
N VAL A 363 -11.95 -37.48 -1.24
CA VAL A 363 -11.38 -36.15 -0.96
C VAL A 363 -12.15 -35.46 0.16
N LYS A 364 -11.44 -34.69 0.99
CA LYS A 364 -12.02 -33.85 2.04
C LYS A 364 -12.82 -32.72 1.39
N CYS A 365 -14.07 -32.59 1.79
CA CYS A 365 -15.01 -31.61 1.26
C CYS A 365 -15.70 -30.83 2.37
N VAL A 366 -16.10 -29.59 2.06
CA VAL A 366 -17.09 -28.86 2.84
C VAL A 366 -18.49 -29.31 2.41
N ALA A 367 -19.30 -29.76 3.38
CA ALA A 367 -20.67 -30.25 3.20
C ALA A 367 -20.83 -31.30 2.08
N GLU A 368 -19.85 -32.21 1.93
CA GLU A 368 -19.82 -33.26 0.89
C GLU A 368 -19.89 -32.75 -0.56
N ARG A 369 -19.82 -31.43 -0.78
CA ARG A 369 -20.04 -30.78 -2.08
C ARG A 369 -18.79 -30.10 -2.62
N PHE A 370 -18.03 -29.42 -1.77
CA PHE A 370 -16.91 -28.57 -2.19
C PHE A 370 -15.59 -29.19 -1.76
N PRO A 371 -14.88 -29.92 -2.64
CA PRO A 371 -13.56 -30.46 -2.29
C PRO A 371 -12.54 -29.34 -2.14
N PHE A 372 -11.60 -29.49 -1.21
CA PHE A 372 -10.45 -28.59 -1.14
C PHE A 372 -9.48 -28.81 -2.31
N ASP A 373 -8.57 -27.87 -2.52
CA ASP A 373 -7.47 -28.04 -3.46
C ASP A 373 -6.48 -29.10 -2.95
N ILE A 374 -5.80 -29.79 -3.87
CA ILE A 374 -4.80 -30.82 -3.54
C ILE A 374 -3.65 -30.22 -2.74
N GLN A 375 -3.24 -29.01 -3.13
CA GLN A 375 -2.15 -28.26 -2.53
C GLN A 375 -2.62 -26.83 -2.25
N PRO A 376 -3.14 -26.57 -1.04
CA PRO A 376 -3.42 -25.21 -0.60
C PRO A 376 -2.18 -24.34 -0.70
N THR A 377 -2.35 -23.10 -1.12
CA THR A 377 -1.23 -22.22 -1.46
C THR A 377 -1.35 -20.90 -0.71
N PRO A 378 -0.33 -20.50 0.08
CA PRO A 378 -0.32 -19.18 0.70
C PRO A 378 -0.15 -18.10 -0.36
N ILE A 379 -0.90 -17.01 -0.22
CA ILE A 379 -0.83 -15.83 -1.08
C ILE A 379 -0.73 -14.58 -0.22
N ALA A 380 -0.19 -13.51 -0.79
CA ALA A 380 -0.36 -12.17 -0.21
C ALA A 380 -1.83 -11.76 -0.32
N VAL A 381 -2.37 -11.13 0.73
CA VAL A 381 -3.72 -10.56 0.70
C VAL A 381 -3.74 -9.43 -0.34
N PRO A 382 -4.62 -9.49 -1.36
CA PRO A 382 -4.71 -8.43 -2.36
C PRO A 382 -5.12 -7.12 -1.70
N LYS A 383 -4.30 -6.08 -1.85
CA LYS A 383 -4.59 -4.77 -1.27
C LYS A 383 -5.32 -3.89 -2.27
N VAL A 384 -6.46 -3.38 -1.84
CA VAL A 384 -7.12 -2.26 -2.50
C VAL A 384 -6.27 -1.04 -2.25
N SER A 385 -5.90 -0.29 -3.30
CA SER A 385 -5.38 1.05 -3.09
C SER A 385 -6.44 1.87 -2.34
N LYS A 386 -6.15 2.28 -1.11
CA LYS A 386 -7.05 3.08 -0.27
C LYS A 386 -7.25 4.52 -0.80
N ARG A 387 -6.59 4.90 -1.89
CA ARG A 387 -6.73 6.20 -2.56
C ARG A 387 -6.79 5.99 -4.08
N SER A 388 -7.99 5.80 -4.62
CA SER A 388 -8.26 6.27 -5.98
C SER A 388 -9.02 7.59 -5.83
N LEU A 389 -8.27 8.70 -5.79
CA LEU A 389 -8.84 10.06 -5.73
C LEU A 389 -9.76 10.38 -6.93
N TYR A 390 -9.83 9.50 -7.94
CA TYR A 390 -10.54 9.74 -9.19
C TYR A 390 -11.64 8.72 -9.52
N GLY A 391 -11.88 7.73 -8.64
CA GLY A 391 -12.99 6.77 -8.82
C GLY A 391 -14.40 7.39 -8.75
N ALA A 392 -14.53 8.62 -8.24
CA ALA A 392 -15.81 9.32 -8.15
C ALA A 392 -16.21 10.05 -9.45
N ALA A 393 -15.34 10.13 -10.47
CA ALA A 393 -15.61 10.88 -11.70
C ALA A 393 -16.31 10.07 -12.81
N ILE A 394 -16.50 8.75 -12.64
CA ILE A 394 -17.15 7.86 -13.62
C ILE A 394 -18.53 7.37 -13.12
N ARG A 395 -19.22 8.20 -12.34
CA ARG A 395 -20.67 8.08 -12.16
C ARG A 395 -21.35 9.35 -12.67
N ARG A 396 -21.71 9.32 -13.95
CA ARG A 396 -22.86 10.04 -14.49
C ARG A 396 -23.64 9.11 -15.38
#